data_AF-A0AAQ3KUC5-F1
#
_entry.id   AF-A0AAQ3KUC5-F1
#
_cell.length_a   1.000
_cell.length_b   1.000
_cell.length_c   1.000
_cell.angle_alpha   90.00
_cell.angle_beta   90.00
_cell.angle_gamma   90.00
#
_symmetry.space_group_name_H-M   'P 1'
#
loop_
_entity.id
_entity.type
_entity.pdbx_description
1 polymer ?
#
loop_
_entity_poly.entity_id
_entity_poly.type
_entity_poly.pdbx_seq_one_letter_code
_entity_poly.pdbx_strand_id
1 'polypeptide(L)'
;MVQQQDVEQLIKENWHVSSMSSRHITEVENNLKTMSGKLTNWAKSNIGHLEKSLNEAKEELARLDQMDEEGKCSEQDITRMRCLTNRIMALNKQIHLKWWSKARVKWLEENDKNTRFFHNLAKYKKCKNTINSICQEGVQINDPLEVSNASAN
;
A
#
# COMPACT_ATOMS: atom_id res chain seq x y z
N MET A 1 7.04 -15.76 1.23
CA MET A 1 8.26 -16.43 0.75
C MET A 1 8.43 -16.34 -0.77
N VAL A 2 7.38 -16.56 -1.57
CA VAL A 2 7.47 -16.59 -3.05
C VAL A 2 8.10 -15.34 -3.69
N GLN A 3 7.87 -14.12 -3.18
CA GLN A 3 8.38 -12.91 -3.83
C GLN A 3 9.89 -12.63 -3.66
N GLN A 4 10.57 -13.27 -2.69
CA GLN A 4 12.02 -13.08 -2.51
C GLN A 4 12.85 -14.01 -3.40
N GLN A 5 12.39 -15.26 -3.62
CA GLN A 5 13.11 -16.25 -4.43
C GLN A 5 13.17 -15.87 -5.92
N ASP A 6 12.08 -15.33 -6.49
CA ASP A 6 12.04 -14.95 -7.91
C ASP A 6 13.02 -13.81 -8.25
N VAL A 7 13.21 -12.86 -7.33
CA VAL A 7 14.12 -11.72 -7.54
C VAL A 7 15.58 -12.18 -7.45
N GLU A 8 15.91 -13.06 -6.50
CA GLU A 8 17.25 -13.62 -6.39
C GLU A 8 17.64 -14.44 -7.62
N GLN A 9 16.71 -15.23 -8.16
CA GLN A 9 16.93 -15.98 -9.39
C GLN A 9 17.14 -15.03 -10.58
N LEU A 10 16.30 -14.00 -10.71
CA LEU A 10 16.46 -12.97 -11.73
C LEU A 10 17.84 -12.28 -11.62
N ILE A 11 18.36 -12.02 -10.42
CA ILE A 11 19.69 -11.44 -10.24
C ILE A 11 20.78 -12.43 -10.68
N LYS A 12 20.71 -13.68 -10.24
CA LYS A 12 21.72 -14.71 -10.58
C LYS A 12 21.80 -14.99 -12.07
N GLU A 13 20.66 -15.04 -12.75
CA GLU A 13 20.59 -15.34 -14.18
C GLU A 13 21.12 -14.19 -15.05
N ASN A 14 21.12 -12.97 -14.54
CA ASN A 14 21.34 -11.77 -15.35
C ASN A 14 22.53 -10.92 -14.92
N TRP A 15 23.22 -11.30 -13.83
CA TRP A 15 24.45 -10.67 -13.37
C TRP A 15 25.67 -11.53 -13.76
N HIS A 16 26.49 -11.03 -14.68
CA HIS A 16 27.71 -11.71 -15.12
C HIS A 16 28.92 -10.82 -14.88
N VAL A 17 29.95 -11.35 -14.21
CA VAL A 17 31.23 -10.64 -13.99
C VAL A 17 32.29 -11.33 -14.84
N SER A 18 32.81 -10.64 -15.86
CA SER A 18 33.92 -11.15 -16.67
C SER A 18 35.26 -10.84 -15.99
N SER A 19 36.18 -11.81 -16.00
CA SER A 19 37.43 -11.76 -15.23
C SER A 19 38.58 -11.01 -15.91
N MET A 20 38.32 -10.23 -16.97
CA MET A 20 39.39 -9.62 -17.75
C MET A 20 39.56 -8.13 -17.42
N SER A 21 40.59 -7.87 -16.62
CA SER A 21 41.08 -6.59 -16.13
C SER A 21 41.18 -5.51 -17.23
N SER A 22 40.37 -4.45 -17.07
CA SER A 22 40.55 -3.04 -17.53
C SER A 22 39.21 -2.33 -17.78
N ARG A 23 38.08 -3.07 -17.87
CA ARG A 23 36.72 -2.51 -18.13
C ARG A 23 35.71 -2.72 -17.00
N HIS A 24 36.18 -2.97 -15.78
CA HIS A 24 35.33 -3.37 -14.66
C HIS A 24 34.23 -2.36 -14.31
N ILE A 25 34.51 -1.04 -14.34
CA ILE A 25 33.49 -0.03 -13.99
C ILE A 25 32.39 0.04 -15.06
N THR A 26 32.77 0.09 -16.33
CA THR A 26 31.82 0.12 -17.45
C THR A 26 30.96 -1.15 -17.53
N GLU A 27 31.52 -2.30 -17.15
CA GLU A 27 30.81 -3.57 -17.11
C GLU A 27 29.80 -3.61 -15.96
N VAL A 28 30.19 -3.16 -14.77
CA VAL A 28 29.28 -3.01 -13.63
C VAL A 28 28.16 -2.02 -13.98
N GLU A 29 28.47 -0.90 -14.64
CA GLU A 29 27.46 0.07 -15.07
C GLU A 29 26.45 -0.56 -16.06
N ASN A 30 26.92 -1.34 -17.03
CA ASN A 30 26.07 -2.04 -17.98
C ASN A 30 25.20 -3.11 -17.32
N ASN A 31 25.76 -3.86 -16.36
CA ASN A 31 25.01 -4.82 -15.56
C ASN A 31 23.93 -4.13 -14.73
N LEU A 32 24.26 -3.01 -14.07
CA LEU A 32 23.29 -2.23 -13.30
C LEU A 32 22.17 -1.69 -14.19
N LYS A 33 22.48 -1.15 -15.38
CA LYS A 33 21.46 -0.69 -16.35
C LYS A 33 20.54 -1.83 -16.80
N THR A 34 21.14 -2.98 -17.16
CA THR A 34 20.39 -4.17 -17.60
C THR A 34 19.50 -4.70 -16.47
N MET A 35 20.04 -4.81 -15.27
CA MET A 35 19.29 -5.26 -14.09
C MET A 35 18.19 -4.30 -13.70
N SER A 36 18.44 -2.99 -13.75
CA SER A 36 17.41 -1.97 -13.48
C SER A 36 16.21 -2.12 -14.42
N GLY A 37 16.46 -2.34 -15.72
CA GLY A 37 15.40 -2.60 -16.70
C GLY A 37 14.63 -3.89 -16.39
N LYS A 38 15.35 -4.99 -16.10
CA LYS A 38 14.73 -6.29 -15.78
C LYS A 38 13.91 -6.26 -14.50
N LEU A 39 14.43 -5.63 -13.44
CA LEU A 39 13.72 -5.45 -12.17
C LEU A 39 12.50 -4.55 -12.34
N THR A 40 12.59 -3.50 -13.17
CA THR A 40 11.45 -2.63 -13.47
C THR A 40 10.34 -3.39 -14.19
N ASN A 41 10.69 -4.21 -15.18
CA ASN A 41 9.72 -5.04 -15.90
C ASN A 41 9.10 -6.11 -14.99
N TRP A 42 9.92 -6.79 -14.19
CA TRP A 42 9.44 -7.75 -13.19
C TRP A 42 8.47 -7.09 -12.19
N ALA A 43 8.82 -5.90 -11.69
CA ALA A 43 7.96 -5.15 -10.79
C ALA A 43 6.64 -4.75 -11.45
N LYS A 44 6.64 -4.33 -12.72
CA LYS A 44 5.40 -4.04 -13.45
C LYS A 44 4.52 -5.29 -13.57
N SER A 45 5.08 -6.42 -13.98
CA SER A 45 4.32 -7.66 -14.17
C SER A 45 3.82 -8.28 -12.87
N ASN A 46 4.58 -8.19 -11.77
CA ASN A 46 4.23 -8.88 -10.52
C ASN A 46 3.53 -7.97 -9.49
N ILE A 47 3.88 -6.67 -9.47
CA ILE A 47 3.38 -5.69 -8.49
C ILE A 47 2.33 -4.76 -9.12
N GLY A 48 2.42 -4.51 -10.43
CA GLY A 48 1.51 -3.61 -11.15
C GLY A 48 0.07 -4.11 -11.19
N HIS A 49 -0.15 -5.42 -11.14
CA HIS A 49 -1.49 -6.01 -11.18
C HIS A 49 -2.12 -6.25 -9.80
N LEU A 50 -1.42 -5.98 -8.69
CA LEU A 50 -1.93 -6.30 -7.35
C LEU A 50 -3.26 -5.62 -7.03
N GLU A 51 -3.38 -4.33 -7.38
CA GLU A 51 -4.59 -3.54 -7.12
C GLU A 51 -5.76 -4.02 -8.01
N LYS A 52 -5.47 -4.38 -9.27
CA LYS A 52 -6.46 -4.97 -10.19
C LYS A 52 -6.94 -6.33 -9.68
N SER A 53 -6.01 -7.23 -9.34
CA SER A 53 -6.34 -8.55 -8.80
C SER A 53 -7.06 -8.48 -7.46
N LEU A 54 -6.78 -7.48 -6.63
CA LEU A 54 -7.52 -7.24 -5.39
C LEU A 54 -8.96 -6.85 -5.70
N ASN A 55 -9.17 -5.96 -6.68
CA ASN A 55 -10.50 -5.52 -7.07
C ASN A 55 -11.30 -6.68 -7.68
N GLU A 56 -10.70 -7.45 -8.60
CA GLU A 56 -11.31 -8.64 -9.19
C GLU A 56 -11.71 -9.67 -8.12
N ALA A 57 -10.84 -9.95 -7.15
CA ALA A 57 -11.15 -10.89 -6.06
C ALA A 57 -12.28 -10.39 -5.15
N LYS A 58 -12.36 -9.08 -4.90
CA LYS A 58 -13.45 -8.46 -4.12
C LYS A 58 -14.77 -8.50 -4.88
N GLU A 59 -14.75 -8.23 -6.18
CA GLU A 59 -15.94 -8.31 -7.03
C GLU A 59 -16.47 -9.74 -7.12
N GLU A 60 -15.59 -10.73 -7.26
CA GLU A 60 -15.98 -12.14 -7.25
C GLU A 60 -16.58 -12.54 -5.90
N LEU A 61 -15.96 -12.12 -4.78
CA LEU A 61 -16.48 -12.40 -3.44
C LEU A 61 -17.87 -11.76 -3.24
N ALA A 62 -18.04 -10.50 -3.64
CA ALA A 62 -19.33 -9.80 -3.52
C ALA A 62 -20.45 -10.47 -4.34
N ARG A 63 -20.12 -11.03 -5.52
CA ARG A 63 -21.09 -11.81 -6.31
C ARG A 63 -21.51 -13.10 -5.58
N LEU A 64 -20.56 -13.80 -4.95
CA LEU A 64 -20.86 -15.01 -4.19
C LEU A 64 -21.64 -14.69 -2.90
N ASP A 65 -21.31 -13.61 -2.21
CA ASP A 65 -22.07 -13.11 -1.05
C ASP A 65 -23.54 -12.85 -1.45
N GLN A 66 -23.76 -12.18 -2.59
CA GLN A 66 -25.12 -11.95 -3.10
C GLN A 66 -25.86 -13.26 -3.43
N MET A 67 -25.17 -14.24 -4.03
CA MET A 67 -25.77 -15.55 -4.30
C MET A 67 -26.12 -16.33 -3.02
N ASP A 68 -25.33 -16.14 -1.96
CA ASP A 68 -25.58 -16.72 -0.64
C ASP A 68 -26.81 -16.10 0.04
N GLU A 69 -26.97 -14.77 -0.04
CA GLU A 69 -28.18 -14.07 0.42
C GLU A 69 -29.44 -14.56 -0.31
N GLU A 70 -29.32 -14.89 -1.59
CA GLU A 70 -30.41 -15.46 -2.41
C GLU A 70 -30.65 -16.97 -2.15
N GLY A 71 -29.83 -17.61 -1.29
CA GLY A 71 -29.92 -19.04 -0.97
C GLY A 71 -29.53 -19.97 -2.12
N LYS A 72 -28.75 -19.47 -3.10
CA LYS A 72 -28.35 -20.20 -4.32
C LYS A 72 -26.91 -20.73 -4.27
N CYS A 73 -26.25 -20.62 -3.12
CA CYS A 73 -24.85 -20.96 -2.94
C CYS A 73 -24.67 -22.47 -2.76
N SER A 74 -23.71 -23.07 -3.48
CA SER A 74 -23.30 -24.45 -3.26
C SER A 74 -22.19 -24.55 -2.19
N GLU A 75 -21.91 -25.75 -1.69
CA GLU A 75 -20.76 -25.97 -0.79
C GLU A 75 -19.41 -25.60 -1.43
N GLN A 76 -19.32 -25.74 -2.76
CA GLN A 76 -18.14 -25.32 -3.53
C GLN A 76 -17.99 -23.81 -3.53
N ASP A 77 -19.09 -23.07 -3.63
CA ASP A 77 -19.10 -21.61 -3.59
C ASP A 77 -18.69 -21.09 -2.22
N ILE A 78 -19.18 -21.69 -1.13
CA ILE A 78 -18.75 -21.36 0.25
C ILE A 78 -17.24 -21.60 0.41
N THR A 79 -16.72 -22.70 -0.14
CA THR A 79 -15.28 -22.99 -0.14
C THR A 79 -14.51 -21.96 -0.97
N ARG A 80 -15.07 -21.52 -2.10
CA ARG A 80 -14.49 -20.49 -2.95
C ARG A 80 -14.44 -19.13 -2.25
N MET A 81 -15.48 -18.74 -1.52
CA MET A 81 -15.51 -17.50 -0.72
C MET A 81 -14.39 -17.47 0.33
N ARG A 82 -14.15 -18.60 1.01
CA ARG A 82 -13.02 -18.73 1.96
C ARG A 82 -11.67 -18.55 1.25
N CYS A 83 -11.50 -19.17 0.09
CA CYS A 83 -10.29 -19.01 -0.73
C CYS A 83 -10.09 -17.56 -1.17
N LEU A 84 -11.15 -16.89 -1.63
CA LEU A 84 -11.11 -15.48 -2.06
C LEU A 84 -10.78 -14.56 -0.90
N THR A 85 -11.35 -14.78 0.28
CA THR A 85 -11.04 -14.03 1.50
C THR A 85 -9.55 -14.12 1.84
N ASN A 86 -9.00 -15.33 1.85
CA ASN A 86 -7.56 -15.55 2.07
C ASN A 86 -6.71 -14.87 0.99
N ARG A 87 -7.16 -14.93 -0.28
CA ARG A 87 -6.47 -14.27 -1.40
C ARG A 87 -6.47 -12.75 -1.25
N ILE A 88 -7.59 -12.14 -0.86
CA ILE A 88 -7.73 -10.71 -0.58
C ILE A 88 -6.78 -10.29 0.54
N MET A 89 -6.71 -11.05 1.65
CA MET A 89 -5.77 -10.78 2.74
C MET A 89 -4.31 -10.81 2.26
N ALA A 90 -3.95 -11.81 1.46
CA ALA A 90 -2.61 -11.94 0.90
C ALA A 90 -2.25 -10.79 -0.06
N LEU A 91 -3.20 -10.33 -0.89
CA LEU A 91 -3.04 -9.19 -1.79
C LEU A 91 -2.90 -7.88 -1.02
N ASN A 92 -3.74 -7.63 -0.03
CA ASN A 92 -3.63 -6.47 0.86
C ASN A 92 -2.27 -6.40 1.55
N LYS A 93 -1.76 -7.54 2.05
CA LYS A 93 -0.42 -7.61 2.65
C LYS A 93 0.67 -7.17 1.66
N GLN A 94 0.62 -7.63 0.41
CA GLN A 94 1.59 -7.25 -0.61
C GLN A 94 1.50 -5.76 -0.98
N ILE A 95 0.28 -5.24 -1.14
CA ILE A 95 0.04 -3.81 -1.41
C ILE A 95 0.56 -2.96 -0.25
N HIS A 96 0.30 -3.36 1.00
CA HIS A 96 0.84 -2.69 2.18
C HIS A 96 2.37 -2.65 2.17
N LEU A 97 3.03 -3.78 1.90
CA LEU A 97 4.50 -3.85 1.79
C LEU A 97 5.04 -2.96 0.67
N LYS A 98 4.38 -2.92 -0.49
CA LYS A 98 4.69 -2.00 -1.61
C LYS A 98 4.66 -0.55 -1.14
N TRP A 99 3.59 -0.12 -0.48
CA TRP A 99 3.43 1.26 0.00
C TRP A 99 4.41 1.60 1.13
N TRP A 100 4.61 0.67 2.06
CA TRP A 100 5.58 0.81 3.14
C TRP A 100 7.00 1.01 2.58
N SER A 101 7.41 0.21 1.61
CA SER A 101 8.72 0.34 0.96
C SER A 101 8.88 1.71 0.29
N LYS A 102 7.88 2.15 -0.49
CA LYS A 102 7.88 3.48 -1.11
C LYS A 102 7.97 4.61 -0.09
N ALA A 103 7.19 4.54 0.98
CA ALA A 103 7.21 5.54 2.05
C ALA A 103 8.55 5.59 2.76
N ARG A 104 9.18 4.43 3.01
CA ARG A 104 10.50 4.34 3.61
C ARG A 104 11.59 4.97 2.73
N VAL A 105 11.59 4.69 1.43
CA VAL A 105 12.54 5.32 0.49
C VAL A 105 12.38 6.83 0.52
N LYS A 106 11.14 7.31 0.37
CA LYS A 106 10.83 8.75 0.43
C LYS A 106 11.29 9.38 1.75
N TRP A 107 11.05 8.72 2.87
CA TRP A 107 11.49 9.19 4.18
C TRP A 107 13.01 9.33 4.28
N LEU A 108 13.75 8.35 3.77
CA LEU A 108 15.21 8.40 3.76
C LEU A 108 15.76 9.50 2.84
N GLU A 109 15.11 9.76 1.71
CA GLU A 109 15.47 10.84 0.77
C GLU A 109 15.18 12.22 1.35
N GLU A 110 14.01 12.40 1.97
CA GLU A 110 13.58 13.71 2.49
C GLU A 110 14.22 14.06 3.84
N ASN A 111 14.64 13.05 4.63
CA ASN A 111 15.25 13.24 5.95
C ASN A 111 14.36 14.19 6.82
N ASP A 112 14.93 15.15 7.55
CA ASP A 112 14.18 16.14 8.35
C ASP A 112 13.38 17.17 7.51
N LYS A 113 13.48 17.12 6.17
CA LYS A 113 12.75 18.03 5.26
C LYS A 113 11.34 17.54 4.94
N ASN A 114 10.88 16.45 5.54
CA ASN A 114 9.50 15.97 5.38
C ASN A 114 8.47 16.84 6.15
N THR A 115 8.73 18.15 6.26
CA THR A 115 7.89 19.12 6.97
C THR A 115 6.49 19.18 6.38
N ARG A 116 6.33 19.04 5.05
CA ARG A 116 5.02 19.05 4.40
C ARG A 116 4.12 17.92 4.89
N PHE A 117 4.65 16.71 5.11
CA PHE A 117 3.86 15.61 5.67
C PHE A 117 3.40 15.93 7.09
N PHE A 118 4.30 16.40 7.95
CA PHE A 118 3.95 16.73 9.33
C PHE A 118 3.00 17.90 9.43
N HIS A 119 3.15 18.93 8.59
CA HIS A 119 2.21 20.05 8.50
C HIS A 119 0.84 19.59 8.01
N ASN A 120 0.78 18.71 7.01
CA ASN A 120 -0.49 18.12 6.56
C ASN A 120 -1.13 17.24 7.63
N LEU A 121 -0.33 16.44 8.36
CA LEU A 121 -0.81 15.60 9.45
C LEU A 121 -1.31 16.45 10.62
N ALA A 122 -0.61 17.53 10.98
CA ALA A 122 -1.03 18.48 11.99
C ALA A 122 -2.31 19.19 11.57
N LYS A 123 -2.43 19.61 10.30
CA LYS A 123 -3.65 20.19 9.75
C LYS A 123 -4.82 19.20 9.80
N TYR A 124 -4.60 17.94 9.40
CA TYR A 124 -5.62 16.90 9.48
C TYR A 124 -6.07 16.67 10.93
N LYS A 125 -5.12 16.52 11.87
CA LYS A 125 -5.42 16.37 13.29
C LYS A 125 -6.19 17.57 13.83
N LYS A 126 -5.79 18.80 13.45
CA LYS A 126 -6.53 20.02 13.78
C LYS A 126 -7.96 19.93 13.27
N CYS A 127 -8.19 19.70 11.97
CA CYS A 127 -9.53 19.59 11.40
C CYS A 127 -10.37 18.48 12.04
N LYS A 128 -9.78 17.32 12.35
CA LYS A 128 -10.48 16.19 12.97
C LYS A 128 -10.87 16.48 14.43
N ASN A 129 -10.02 17.19 15.15
CA ASN A 129 -10.19 17.46 16.58
C ASN A 129 -10.83 18.82 16.86
N THR A 130 -11.10 19.64 15.84
CA THR A 130 -11.85 20.88 16.00
C THR A 130 -13.28 20.55 16.43
N ILE A 131 -13.64 20.97 17.63
CA ILE A 131 -15.02 20.95 18.11
C ILE A 131 -15.73 22.14 17.47
N ASN A 132 -16.71 21.88 16.61
CA ASN A 132 -17.47 22.93 15.91
C ASN A 132 -18.71 23.38 16.70
N SER A 133 -19.16 22.55 17.65
CA SER A 133 -20.31 22.87 18.50
C SER A 133 -20.26 22.10 19.81
N ILE A 134 -20.85 22.68 20.83
CA ILE A 134 -21.04 22.05 22.15
C ILE A 134 -22.49 22.26 22.58
N CYS A 135 -23.04 21.33 23.35
CA CYS A 135 -24.39 21.44 23.89
C CYS A 135 -24.31 21.64 25.40
N GLN A 136 -24.80 22.77 25.89
CA GLN A 136 -24.81 23.12 27.31
C GLN A 136 -26.24 23.43 27.72
N GLU A 137 -26.74 22.73 28.74
CA GLU A 137 -28.11 22.87 29.26
C GLU A 137 -29.22 22.79 28.20
N GLY A 138 -29.01 21.98 27.16
CA GLY A 138 -29.97 21.79 26.05
C GLY A 138 -29.88 22.84 24.94
N VAL A 139 -28.98 23.82 25.05
CA VAL A 139 -28.72 24.82 24.01
C VAL A 139 -27.45 24.44 23.23
N GLN A 140 -27.57 24.37 21.91
CA GLN A 140 -26.44 24.13 21.02
C GLN A 140 -25.69 25.43 20.73
N ILE A 141 -24.45 25.51 21.17
CA ILE A 141 -23.53 26.62 20.94
C ILE A 141 -22.66 26.28 19.74
N ASN A 142 -22.70 27.13 18.71
CA ASN A 142 -21.91 26.96 17.48
C ASN A 142 -20.93 28.11 17.24
N ASP A 143 -20.92 29.14 18.10
CA ASP A 143 -19.98 30.25 17.99
C ASP A 143 -18.58 29.78 18.39
N PRO A 144 -17.55 29.93 17.53
CA PRO A 144 -16.19 29.47 17.81
C PRO A 144 -15.58 30.01 19.11
N LEU A 145 -15.94 31.24 19.52
CA LEU A 145 -15.44 31.85 20.76
C LEU A 145 -16.13 31.25 21.99
N GLU A 146 -17.44 31.03 21.92
CA GLU A 146 -18.22 30.43 23.01
C GLU A 146 -17.92 28.93 23.18
N VAL A 147 -17.73 28.22 22.06
CA VAL A 147 -17.29 26.81 22.05
C VAL A 147 -15.92 26.67 22.73
N SER A 148 -14.98 27.57 22.44
CA SER A 148 -13.65 27.55 23.07
C SER A 148 -13.74 27.77 24.59
N ASN A 149 -14.54 28.75 25.03
CA ASN A 149 -14.69 29.09 26.44
C ASN A 149 -15.36 27.98 27.26
N ALA A 150 -16.40 27.34 26.72
CA ALA A 150 -17.10 26.27 27.43
C ALA A 150 -16.42 24.89 27.30
N SER A 151 -15.46 24.72 26.39
CA SER A 151 -14.56 23.54 26.35
C SER A 151 -13.37 23.62 27.32
N ALA A 152 -13.09 24.79 27.89
CA ALA A 152 -11.92 25.06 28.74
C ALA A 152 -12.21 24.95 30.26
N ASN A 153 -13.46 24.68 30.65
CA ASN A 153 -13.90 24.35 32.02
C ASN A 153 -13.98 22.84 32.22
#